data_AF-A0A6P7SW51-F1
#
_entry.id   AF-A0A6P7SW51-F1
#
_cell.length_a   1.000
_cell.length_b   1.000
_cell.length_c   1.000
_cell.angle_alpha   90.00
_cell.angle_beta   90.00
_cell.angle_gamma   90.00
#
_symmetry.space_group_name_H-M   'P 1'
#
loop_
_entity.id
_entity.type
_entity.pdbx_description
1 polymer ?
#
loop_
_entity_poly.entity_id
_entity_poly.type
_entity_poly.pdbx_seq_one_letter_code
_entity_poly.pdbx_strand_id
1 'polypeptide(L)'
;MSNELLLHSKLSKHLKTKHPHLQDKSTNYFKRLSEQQTKAANSSINKITVSEKAQIASYQVSQLIAQNMKAHTIGEPLILPACKKVVATILGNETAKEINKDSTVQRYS
;
A
#
# COMPACT_ATOMS: atom_id res chain seq x y z
N MET A 1 -7.68 21.15 26.35
CA MET A 1 -7.08 20.13 27.25
C MET A 1 -5.99 19.37 26.51
N SER A 2 -4.77 19.89 26.36
CA SER A 2 -3.62 19.12 25.82
C SER A 2 -2.35 19.96 25.88
N ASN A 3 -1.58 19.79 26.94
CA ASN A 3 -0.13 20.06 27.03
C ASN A 3 0.43 19.77 28.42
N GLU A 4 -0.43 19.50 29.41
CA GLU A 4 0.01 19.16 30.76
C GLU A 4 0.96 17.95 30.82
N LEU A 5 0.83 16.98 29.92
CA LEU A 5 1.71 15.79 29.85
C LEU A 5 3.09 16.09 29.28
N LEU A 6 3.24 17.17 28.51
CA LEU A 6 4.51 17.64 27.94
C LEU A 6 5.25 18.59 28.89
N LEU A 7 4.69 18.90 30.05
CA LEU A 7 5.38 19.65 31.08
C LEU A 7 6.66 18.89 31.45
N HIS A 8 7.82 19.56 31.39
CA HIS A 8 9.13 18.93 31.59
C HIS A 8 9.20 18.08 32.88
N SER A 9 8.57 18.55 33.95
CA SER A 9 8.51 17.84 35.23
C SER A 9 7.71 16.54 35.17
N LYS A 10 6.59 16.49 34.43
CA LYS A 10 5.76 15.29 34.25
C LYS A 10 6.43 14.29 33.31
N LEU A 11 7.00 14.76 32.20
CA LEU A 11 7.74 13.90 31.26
C LEU A 11 8.98 13.28 31.93
N SER A 12 9.77 14.09 32.65
CA SER A 12 10.94 13.61 33.39
C SER A 12 10.55 12.56 34.45
N LYS A 13 9.51 12.81 35.24
CA LYS A 13 8.98 11.84 36.22
C LYS A 13 8.46 10.58 35.54
N HIS A 14 7.79 10.71 34.40
CA HIS A 14 7.27 9.56 33.64
C HIS A 14 8.40 8.68 33.11
N LEU A 15 9.43 9.27 32.51
CA LEU A 15 10.62 8.52 32.09
C LEU A 15 11.26 7.82 33.27
N LYS A 16 11.48 8.52 34.39
CA LYS A 16 12.04 7.92 35.62
C LYS A 16 11.24 6.74 36.17
N THR A 17 9.91 6.82 36.15
CA THR A 17 9.04 5.83 36.83
C THR A 17 8.55 4.71 35.92
N LYS A 18 8.36 4.97 34.62
CA LYS A 18 7.79 4.02 33.65
C LYS A 18 8.80 3.55 32.62
N HIS A 19 9.80 4.35 32.31
CA HIS A 19 10.82 4.02 31.32
C HIS A 19 12.23 4.38 31.81
N PRO A 20 12.73 3.80 32.93
CA PRO A 20 14.01 4.19 33.52
C PRO A 20 15.17 4.11 32.52
N HIS A 21 15.13 3.11 31.63
CA HIS A 21 16.10 2.92 30.56
C HIS A 21 16.13 4.04 29.49
N LEU A 22 15.14 4.94 29.46
CA LEU A 22 15.06 6.08 28.55
C LEU A 22 15.41 7.41 29.23
N GLN A 23 15.56 7.44 30.55
CA GLN A 23 15.72 8.66 31.34
C GLN A 23 16.94 9.49 30.91
N ASP A 24 18.08 8.83 30.70
CA ASP A 24 19.36 9.49 30.43
C ASP A 24 19.68 9.57 28.92
N LYS A 25 18.68 9.27 28.06
CA LYS A 25 18.87 9.32 26.61
C LYS A 25 18.81 10.75 26.09
N SER A 26 19.65 11.04 25.09
CA SER A 26 19.71 12.36 24.47
C SER A 26 18.47 12.67 23.63
N THR A 27 18.21 13.95 23.39
CA THR A 27 17.15 14.41 22.47
C THR A 27 17.31 13.82 21.06
N ASN A 28 18.54 13.65 20.59
CA ASN A 28 18.85 13.01 19.30
C ASN A 28 18.35 11.56 19.22
N TYR A 29 18.39 10.81 20.33
CA TYR A 29 17.83 9.46 20.37
C TYR A 29 16.33 9.46 20.07
N PHE A 30 15.57 10.35 20.72
CA PHE A 30 14.13 10.45 20.53
C PHE A 30 13.76 10.95 19.13
N LYS A 31 14.54 11.90 18.58
CA LYS A 31 14.37 12.34 17.19
C LYS A 31 14.53 11.19 16.20
N ARG A 32 15.63 10.43 16.33
CA ARG A 32 15.87 9.23 15.49
C ARG A 32 14.77 8.18 15.66
N LEU A 33 14.34 7.93 16.90
CA LEU A 33 13.27 6.97 17.19
C LEU A 33 11.94 7.40 16.56
N SER A 34 11.62 8.69 16.60
CA SER A 34 10.44 9.24 15.94
C SER A 34 10.52 9.05 14.42
N GLU A 35 11.65 9.39 13.80
CA GLU A 35 11.85 9.20 12.35
C GLU A 35 11.72 7.74 11.94
N GLN A 36 12.26 6.81 12.74
CA GLN A 36 12.12 5.37 12.51
C GLN A 36 10.65 4.92 12.58
N GLN A 37 9.90 5.38 13.58
CA GLN A 37 8.49 5.06 13.73
C GLN A 37 7.66 5.63 12.57
N THR A 38 7.92 6.87 12.14
CA THR A 38 7.25 7.46 10.98
C THR A 38 7.53 6.67 9.70
N LYS A 39 8.78 6.27 9.45
CA LYS A 39 9.14 5.42 8.30
C LYS A 39 8.44 4.07 8.35
N ALA A 40 8.39 3.43 9.50
CA ALA A 40 7.70 2.16 9.68
C ALA A 40 6.19 2.30 9.44
N ALA A 41 5.56 3.35 9.99
CA ALA A 41 4.14 3.65 9.78
C ALA A 41 3.81 3.87 8.30
N ASN A 42 4.61 4.66 7.58
CA ASN A 42 4.45 4.88 6.15
C ASN A 42 4.59 3.58 5.35
N SER A 43 5.56 2.72 5.71
CA SER A 43 5.70 1.40 5.09
C SER A 43 4.45 0.53 5.32
N SER A 44 3.90 0.53 6.53
CA SER A 44 2.67 -0.21 6.86
C SER A 44 1.45 0.32 6.08
N ILE A 45 1.28 1.64 6.00
CA ILE A 45 0.22 2.26 5.20
C ILE A 45 0.35 1.85 3.74
N ASN A 46 1.55 1.93 3.16
CA ASN A 46 1.79 1.50 1.79
C ASN A 46 1.41 0.03 1.58
N LYS A 47 1.78 -0.87 2.52
CA LYS A 47 1.39 -2.29 2.43
C LYS A 47 -0.13 -2.49 2.47
N ILE A 48 -0.84 -1.77 3.35
CA ILE A 48 -2.31 -1.81 3.43
C ILE A 48 -2.92 -1.36 2.09
N THR A 49 -2.47 -0.22 1.56
CA THR A 49 -3.00 0.29 0.27
C THR A 49 -2.72 -0.65 -0.90
N VAL A 50 -1.57 -1.33 -0.93
CA VAL A 50 -1.26 -2.35 -1.95
C VAL A 50 -2.18 -3.56 -1.80
N SER A 51 -2.44 -4.01 -0.57
CA SER A 51 -3.37 -5.10 -0.30
C SER A 51 -4.80 -4.77 -0.72
N GLU A 52 -5.29 -3.57 -0.41
CA GLU A 52 -6.61 -3.09 -0.82
C GLU A 52 -6.73 -3.05 -2.35
N LYS A 53 -5.72 -2.50 -3.03
CA LYS A 53 -5.67 -2.47 -4.50
C LYS A 53 -5.67 -3.88 -5.10
N ALA A 54 -4.90 -4.81 -4.52
CA ALA A 54 -4.88 -6.21 -4.97
C ALA A 54 -6.24 -6.89 -4.79
N GLN A 55 -6.93 -6.63 -3.68
CA GLN A 55 -8.28 -7.14 -3.43
C GLN A 55 -9.29 -6.58 -4.44
N ILE A 56 -9.26 -5.27 -4.71
CA ILE A 56 -10.13 -4.64 -5.71
C ILE A 56 -9.85 -5.23 -7.11
N ALA A 57 -8.58 -5.40 -7.47
CA ALA A 57 -8.20 -5.99 -8.76
C ALA A 57 -8.69 -7.43 -8.90
N SER A 58 -8.54 -8.27 -7.86
CA SER A 58 -9.04 -9.65 -7.84
C SER A 58 -10.56 -9.71 -8.02
N TYR A 59 -11.29 -8.83 -7.33
CA TYR A 59 -12.73 -8.71 -7.49
C TYR A 59 -13.13 -8.31 -8.91
N GLN A 60 -12.44 -7.32 -9.51
CA GLN A 60 -12.70 -6.88 -10.88
C GLN A 60 -12.44 -7.99 -11.91
N VAL A 61 -11.40 -8.80 -11.73
CA VAL A 61 -11.13 -9.98 -12.58
C VAL A 61 -12.25 -11.00 -12.45
N SER A 62 -12.65 -11.32 -11.21
CA SER A 62 -13.75 -12.24 -10.95
C SER A 62 -15.07 -11.76 -11.57
N GLN A 63 -15.36 -10.46 -11.49
CA GLN A 63 -16.52 -9.84 -12.13
C GLN A 63 -16.46 -9.97 -13.65
N LEU A 64 -15.29 -9.72 -14.27
CA LEU A 64 -15.10 -9.90 -15.72
C LEU A 64 -15.33 -11.36 -16.12
N ILE A 65 -14.82 -12.32 -15.37
CA ILE A 65 -15.07 -13.75 -15.60
C ILE A 65 -16.56 -14.03 -15.52
N ALA A 66 -17.23 -13.64 -14.44
CA ALA A 66 -18.67 -13.85 -14.26
C ALA A 66 -19.52 -13.24 -15.38
N GLN A 67 -19.18 -12.05 -15.84
CA GLN A 67 -19.87 -11.36 -16.95
C GLN A 67 -19.68 -12.07 -18.30
N ASN A 68 -18.52 -12.71 -18.51
CA ASN A 68 -18.15 -13.34 -19.78
C ASN A 68 -18.34 -14.87 -19.78
N MET A 69 -18.94 -15.44 -18.72
CA MET A 69 -19.29 -16.88 -18.59
C MET A 69 -20.44 -17.31 -19.52
N LYS A 70 -20.42 -16.90 -20.79
CA LYS A 70 -21.17 -17.53 -21.87
C LYS A 70 -20.22 -18.38 -22.71
N ALA A 71 -20.38 -19.69 -22.59
CA ALA A 71 -19.82 -20.78 -23.41
C ALA A 71 -18.30 -20.74 -23.70
N HIS A 72 -17.53 -21.47 -22.89
CA HIS A 72 -16.36 -22.34 -23.17
C HIS A 72 -15.29 -22.00 -24.25
N THR A 73 -15.28 -20.82 -24.87
CA THR A 73 -14.37 -20.51 -26.01
C THR A 73 -13.64 -19.17 -25.87
N ILE A 74 -13.80 -18.43 -24.76
CA ILE A 74 -13.32 -17.04 -24.60
C ILE A 74 -12.24 -16.93 -23.50
N GLY A 75 -11.26 -17.83 -23.48
CA GLY A 75 -10.10 -17.70 -22.58
C GLY A 75 -9.17 -16.56 -23.00
N GLU A 76 -8.76 -16.55 -24.27
CA GLU A 76 -7.80 -15.60 -24.82
C GLU A 76 -8.30 -14.13 -24.84
N PRO A 77 -9.56 -13.82 -25.19
CA PRO A 77 -10.03 -12.43 -25.20
C PRO A 77 -10.17 -11.81 -23.82
N LEU A 78 -10.17 -12.61 -22.74
CA LEU A 78 -10.42 -12.16 -21.37
C LEU A 78 -9.13 -11.83 -20.60
N ILE A 79 -8.02 -12.48 -20.94
CA ILE A 79 -6.71 -12.28 -20.28
C ILE A 79 -6.25 -10.84 -20.43
N LEU A 80 -6.32 -10.27 -21.64
CA LEU A 80 -5.85 -8.91 -21.90
C LEU A 80 -6.68 -7.83 -21.16
N PRO A 81 -8.03 -7.84 -21.18
CA PRO A 81 -8.85 -6.97 -20.35
C PRO A 81 -8.60 -7.13 -18.85
N ALA A 82 -8.39 -8.35 -18.36
CA ALA A 82 -8.08 -8.61 -16.96
C ALA A 82 -6.73 -7.99 -16.56
N CYS A 83 -5.67 -8.23 -17.35
CA CYS A 83 -4.35 -7.64 -17.13
C CYS A 83 -4.41 -6.10 -17.11
N LYS A 84 -5.14 -5.48 -18.05
CA LYS A 84 -5.32 -4.02 -18.08
C LYS A 84 -5.98 -3.49 -16.81
N LYS A 85 -7.01 -4.17 -16.31
CA LYS A 85 -7.73 -3.76 -15.08
C LYS A 85 -6.87 -3.91 -13.84
N VAL A 86 -6.10 -4.99 -13.73
CA VAL A 86 -5.16 -5.20 -12.63
C VAL A 86 -4.08 -4.12 -12.62
N VAL A 87 -3.46 -3.83 -13.77
CA VAL A 87 -2.41 -2.79 -13.87
C VAL A 87 -2.98 -1.41 -13.58
N ALA A 88 -4.16 -1.07 -14.09
CA ALA A 88 -4.81 0.20 -13.79
C ALA A 88 -5.08 0.39 -12.28
N THR A 89 -5.54 -0.66 -11.60
CA THR A 89 -5.88 -0.61 -10.17
C THR A 89 -4.63 -0.60 -9.27
N ILE A 90 -3.58 -1.35 -9.63
CA ILE A 90 -2.35 -1.43 -8.83
C ILE A 90 -1.45 -0.22 -9.08
N LEU A 91 -1.16 0.06 -10.36
CA LEU A 91 -0.12 0.99 -10.79
C LEU A 91 -0.66 2.35 -11.26
N GLY A 92 -1.97 2.48 -11.46
CA GLY A 92 -2.62 3.70 -11.93
C GLY A 92 -2.97 3.66 -13.43
N ASN A 93 -3.94 4.48 -13.82
CA ASN A 93 -4.54 4.45 -15.16
C ASN A 93 -3.59 4.91 -16.28
N GLU A 94 -2.54 5.68 -15.94
CA GLU A 94 -1.54 6.15 -16.89
C GLU A 94 -0.69 5.00 -17.44
N THR A 95 -0.29 4.07 -16.58
CA THR A 95 0.56 2.92 -16.95
C THR A 95 -0.21 1.82 -17.66
N ALA A 96 -1.53 1.73 -17.46
CA ALA A 96 -2.39 0.78 -18.18
C ALA A 96 -2.48 1.06 -19.68
N LYS A 97 -2.19 2.31 -20.12
CA LYS A 97 -2.23 2.71 -21.54
C LYS A 97 -1.07 2.12 -22.35
N GLU A 98 0.08 1.88 -21.73
CA GLU A 98 1.28 1.32 -22.40
C GLU A 98 1.09 -0.17 -22.79
N ILE A 99 0.17 -0.89 -22.14
CA ILE A 99 -0.19 -2.28 -22.49
C ILE A 99 -0.81 -2.38 -23.90
N ASN A 100 -1.26 -1.27 -24.51
CA ASN A 100 -1.73 -1.26 -25.89
C ASN A 100 -0.61 -1.35 -26.95
N LYS A 101 0.65 -1.02 -26.62
CA LYS A 101 1.72 -1.03 -27.64
C LYS A 101 2.16 -2.46 -28.00
N ASP A 102 2.19 -3.37 -27.03
CA ASP A 102 2.62 -4.77 -27.26
C ASP A 102 1.58 -5.65 -27.95
N SER A 103 0.30 -5.26 -28.00
CA SER A 103 -0.73 -6.05 -28.71
C SER A 103 -0.65 -5.92 -30.25
N THR A 104 0.24 -5.08 -30.78
CA THR A 104 0.48 -4.94 -32.23
C THR A 104 1.49 -5.96 -32.76
N VAL A 105 2.28 -6.62 -31.89
CA VAL A 105 3.43 -7.46 -32.34
C VAL A 105 3.09 -8.96 -32.43
N GLN A 106 1.94 -9.43 -31.94
CA GLN A 106 1.55 -10.85 -32.05
C GLN A 106 0.49 -11.15 -33.12
N ARG A 107 0.22 -10.23 -34.05
CA ARG A 107 -0.73 -10.47 -35.16
C ARG A 107 -0.12 -11.05 -36.44
N TYR A 108 1.17 -11.41 -36.43
CA TYR A 108 1.85 -12.08 -37.54
C TYR A 108 2.75 -13.21 -37.03
N SER A 109 2.18 -14.40 -36.85
CA SER A 109 2.86 -15.70 -36.90
C SER A 109 1.83 -16.79 -37.08
#